data_AF-A0A0G1JM75-F1
#
_entry.id   AF-A0A0G1JM75-F1
#
_cell.length_a   1.000
_cell.length_b   1.000
_cell.length_c   1.000
_cell.angle_alpha   90.00
_cell.angle_beta   90.00
_cell.angle_gamma   90.00
#
_symmetry.space_group_name_H-M   'P 1'
#
loop_
_entity.id
_entity.type
_entity.pdbx_description
1 polymer ?
#
loop_
_entity_poly.entity_id
_entity_poly.type
_entity_poly.pdbx_seq_one_letter_code
_entity_poly.pdbx_strand_id
1 'polypeptide(L)'
;MEKASQHKIIGIANLFLGILLVFFLVVIFLGPYPKLGELYTDFGIERNSFLTYGPVFLVLPISALNIFSGVRLLNKANKDNQAAYKLGIVSLVISSLMFFPLVGLTLANVVWSVYQLTSALQ
;
A
#
# COMPACT_ATOMS: atom_id res chain seq x y z
N MET A 1 12.29 -9.24 30.33
CA MET A 1 11.24 -9.89 29.51
C MET A 1 10.39 -8.89 28.72
N GLU A 2 10.13 -7.69 29.24
CA GLU A 2 9.24 -6.68 28.62
C GLU A 2 9.71 -6.17 27.24
N LYS A 3 11.00 -5.82 27.08
CA LYS A 3 11.56 -5.33 25.80
C LYS A 3 11.42 -6.33 24.64
N ALA A 4 11.60 -7.62 24.91
CA ALA A 4 11.49 -8.68 23.91
C ALA A 4 10.03 -8.84 23.44
N SER A 5 9.06 -8.66 24.36
CA SER A 5 7.64 -8.64 24.03
C SER A 5 7.30 -7.47 23.11
N GLN A 6 7.78 -6.26 23.43
CA GLN A 6 7.57 -5.07 22.61
C GLN A 6 8.12 -5.22 21.18
N HIS A 7 9.34 -5.76 21.02
CA HIS A 7 9.92 -6.02 19.69
C HIS A 7 9.06 -6.99 18.87
N LYS A 8 8.52 -8.03 19.52
CA LYS A 8 7.62 -8.99 18.85
C LYS A 8 6.32 -8.32 18.40
N ILE A 9 5.69 -7.52 19.26
CA ILE A 9 4.44 -6.82 18.94
C ILE A 9 4.64 -5.89 17.73
N ILE A 10 5.66 -5.04 17.76
CA ILE A 10 5.97 -4.14 16.64
C ILE A 10 6.33 -4.93 15.38
N GLY A 11 7.03 -6.06 15.54
CA GLY A 11 7.37 -6.95 14.44
C GLY A 11 6.14 -7.57 13.77
N ILE A 12 5.18 -8.08 14.57
CA ILE A 12 3.90 -8.63 14.09
C ILE A 12 3.08 -7.55 13.40
N ALA A 13 2.97 -6.36 14.00
CA ALA A 13 2.21 -5.25 13.42
C ALA A 13 2.75 -4.85 12.04
N ASN A 14 4.08 -4.72 11.91
CA ASN A 14 4.74 -4.46 10.63
C ASN A 14 4.45 -5.58 9.62
N LEU A 15 4.64 -6.84 9.99
CA LEU A 15 4.39 -7.97 9.09
C LEU A 15 2.93 -8.03 8.62
N PHE A 16 1.98 -7.88 9.54
CA PHE A 16 0.56 -7.88 9.22
C PHE A 16 0.23 -6.75 8.25
N LEU A 17 0.68 -5.53 8.53
CA LEU A 17 0.44 -4.38 7.66
C LEU A 17 1.06 -4.57 6.28
N GLY A 18 2.30 -5.04 6.22
CA GLY A 18 2.98 -5.30 4.95
C GLY A 18 2.30 -6.37 4.11
N ILE A 19 1.88 -7.49 4.71
CA ILE A 19 1.14 -8.56 4.02
C ILE A 19 -0.23 -8.06 3.54
N LEU A 20 -0.96 -7.32 4.39
CA LEU A 20 -2.26 -6.74 4.02
C LEU A 20 -2.14 -5.82 2.81
N LEU A 21 -1.11 -4.98 2.77
CA LEU A 21 -0.85 -4.08 1.65
C LEU A 21 -0.48 -4.83 0.35
N VAL A 22 0.32 -5.90 0.44
CA VAL A 22 0.59 -6.78 -0.71
C VAL A 22 -0.70 -7.43 -1.20
N PHE A 23 -1.51 -7.97 -0.28
CA PHE A 23 -2.78 -8.59 -0.63
C PHE A 23 -3.73 -7.60 -1.33
N PHE A 24 -3.85 -6.38 -0.80
CA PHE A 24 -4.63 -5.32 -1.41
C PHE A 24 -4.17 -5.00 -2.83
N LEU A 25 -2.85 -4.90 -3.03
CA LEU A 25 -2.24 -4.71 -4.35
C LEU A 25 -2.63 -5.81 -5.34
N VAL A 26 -2.51 -7.07 -4.91
CA VAL A 26 -2.84 -8.24 -5.75
C VAL A 26 -4.33 -8.23 -6.13
N VAL A 27 -5.23 -7.97 -5.17
CA VAL A 27 -6.67 -7.90 -5.43
C VAL A 27 -6.99 -6.80 -6.45
N ILE A 28 -6.39 -5.62 -6.30
CA ILE A 28 -6.59 -4.50 -7.21
C ILE A 28 -6.08 -4.82 -8.63
N PHE A 29 -4.91 -5.44 -8.74
CA PHE A 29 -4.29 -5.74 -10.03
C PHE A 29 -4.99 -6.87 -10.78
N LEU A 30 -5.52 -7.87 -10.08
CA LEU A 30 -6.16 -9.02 -10.70
C LEU A 30 -7.65 -8.78 -10.99
N GLY A 31 -8.31 -7.83 -10.32
CA GLY A 31 -9.75 -7.61 -10.48
C GLY A 31 -10.12 -6.25 -11.07
N PRO A 32 -10.12 -5.17 -10.27
CA PRO A 32 -10.57 -3.85 -10.70
C PRO A 32 -9.79 -3.25 -11.87
N TYR A 33 -8.45 -3.36 -11.90
CA TYR A 33 -7.64 -2.65 -12.90
C TYR A 33 -7.82 -3.15 -14.33
N PRO A 34 -7.80 -4.46 -14.61
CA PRO A 34 -8.07 -4.97 -15.95
C PRO A 34 -9.44 -4.51 -16.47
N LYS A 35 -10.48 -4.64 -15.66
CA LYS A 35 -11.85 -4.24 -16.01
C LYS A 35 -12.00 -2.74 -16.28
N LEU A 36 -11.35 -1.90 -15.46
CA LEU A 36 -11.28 -0.47 -15.73
C LEU A 36 -10.68 -0.21 -17.11
N GLY A 37 -9.71 -1.02 -17.55
CA GLY A 37 -9.02 -0.84 -18.82
C GLY A 37 -9.85 -1.17 -20.03
N GLU A 38 -10.55 -2.30 -19.95
CA GLU A 38 -11.57 -2.66 -20.92
C GLU A 38 -12.59 -1.52 -21.07
N LEU A 39 -13.11 -1.00 -19.95
CA LEU A 39 -14.01 0.16 -19.95
C LEU A 39 -13.39 1.42 -20.60
N TYR A 40 -12.15 1.77 -20.28
CA TYR A 40 -11.50 2.92 -20.93
C TYR A 40 -11.37 2.73 -22.45
N THR A 41 -11.03 1.52 -22.90
CA THR A 41 -10.94 1.19 -24.32
C THR A 41 -12.30 1.22 -25.02
N ASP A 42 -13.35 0.66 -24.40
CA ASP A 42 -14.70 0.62 -24.97
C ASP A 42 -15.28 2.01 -25.22
N PHE A 43 -14.90 2.99 -24.40
CA PHE A 43 -15.32 4.39 -24.52
C PHE A 43 -14.33 5.27 -25.30
N GLY A 44 -13.23 4.71 -25.81
CA GLY A 44 -12.22 5.47 -26.57
C GLY A 44 -11.46 6.51 -25.74
N ILE A 45 -11.38 6.34 -24.42
CA ILE A 45 -10.76 7.30 -23.48
C ILE A 45 -9.31 6.89 -23.20
N GLU A 46 -8.38 7.84 -23.31
CA GLU A 46 -6.99 7.61 -22.89
C GLU A 46 -6.87 7.41 -21.37
N ARG A 47 -6.18 6.34 -20.99
CA ARG A 47 -5.87 6.04 -19.59
C ARG A 47 -4.84 7.01 -19.03
N ASN A 48 -5.15 7.60 -17.88
CA ASN A 48 -4.14 8.28 -17.08
C ASN A 48 -3.29 7.24 -16.32
N SER A 49 -2.12 6.91 -16.86
CA SER A 49 -1.18 5.95 -16.28
C SER A 49 -0.71 6.32 -14.87
N PHE A 50 -0.64 7.60 -14.51
CA PHE A 50 -0.25 8.02 -13.17
C PHE A 50 -1.35 7.75 -12.15
N LEU A 51 -2.61 8.10 -12.44
CA LEU A 51 -3.74 7.80 -11.55
C LEU A 51 -4.01 6.29 -11.46
N THR A 52 -3.71 5.57 -12.54
CA THR A 52 -3.79 4.12 -12.58
C THR A 52 -2.65 3.51 -11.78
N TYR A 53 -1.38 3.63 -12.17
CA TYR A 53 -0.31 2.89 -11.49
C TYR A 53 0.30 3.61 -10.27
N GLY A 54 -0.05 4.86 -10.01
CA GLY A 54 0.47 5.67 -8.90
C GLY A 54 0.30 5.03 -7.51
N PRO A 55 -0.90 4.52 -7.14
CA PRO A 55 -1.09 3.78 -5.90
C PRO A 55 -0.13 2.59 -5.77
N VAL A 56 0.16 1.89 -6.86
CA VAL A 56 1.03 0.71 -6.88
C VAL A 56 2.47 1.09 -6.56
N PHE A 57 2.97 2.15 -7.19
CA PHE A 57 4.32 2.67 -6.95
C PHE A 57 4.55 3.11 -5.51
N LEU A 58 3.49 3.54 -4.81
CA LEU A 58 3.57 3.92 -3.40
C LEU A 58 3.43 2.72 -2.46
N VAL A 59 2.51 1.79 -2.74
CA VAL A 59 2.20 0.68 -1.83
C VAL A 59 3.33 -0.36 -1.79
N LEU A 60 3.98 -0.65 -2.93
CA LEU A 60 5.00 -1.70 -3.01
C LEU A 60 6.22 -1.45 -2.09
N PRO A 61 6.88 -0.27 -2.13
CA PRO A 61 8.00 0.04 -1.25
C PRO A 61 7.61 0.04 0.22
N ILE A 62 6.42 0.56 0.56
CA ILE A 62 5.91 0.60 1.93
C ILE A 62 5.66 -0.83 2.43
N SER A 63 5.03 -1.67 1.61
CA SER A 63 4.79 -3.08 1.94
C SER A 63 6.09 -3.82 2.19
N ALA A 64 7.07 -3.66 1.30
CA ALA A 64 8.38 -4.28 1.43
C ALA A 64 9.12 -3.82 2.69
N LEU A 65 9.08 -2.51 3.00
CA LEU A 65 9.67 -1.94 4.20
C LEU A 65 9.05 -2.56 5.46
N ASN A 66 7.72 -2.65 5.54
CA ASN A 66 7.03 -3.25 6.68
C ASN A 66 7.34 -4.75 6.83
N ILE A 67 7.30 -5.53 5.75
CA ILE A 67 7.64 -6.95 5.80
C ILE A 67 9.08 -7.13 6.29
N PHE A 68 10.03 -6.37 5.72
CA PHE A 68 11.43 -6.42 6.13
C PHE A 68 11.62 -6.07 7.61
N SER A 69 11.04 -4.96 8.06
CA SER A 69 11.07 -4.50 9.45
C SER A 69 10.50 -5.55 10.40
N GLY A 70 9.37 -6.15 10.04
CA GLY A 70 8.69 -7.16 10.84
C GLY A 70 9.49 -8.45 10.98
N VAL A 71 10.01 -9.00 9.87
CA VAL A 71 10.89 -10.18 9.88
C VAL A 71 12.14 -9.92 10.71
N ARG A 72 12.76 -8.75 10.53
CA ARG A 72 13.99 -8.38 11.24
C ARG A 72 13.77 -8.26 12.75
N LEU A 73 12.63 -7.71 13.17
CA LEU A 73 12.26 -7.58 14.58
C LEU A 73 11.93 -8.91 15.24
N LEU A 74 11.21 -9.81 14.54
CA LEU A 74 10.93 -11.15 15.05
C LEU A 74 12.19 -11.99 15.21
N ASN A 75 13.08 -11.97 14.21
CA ASN A 75 14.33 -12.73 14.24
C ASN A 75 15.34 -12.24 15.30
N LYS A 76 15.24 -10.97 15.70
CA LYS A 76 16.15 -10.35 16.68
C LYS A 76 15.45 -9.93 17.97
N ALA A 77 14.25 -10.43 18.27
CA ALA A 77 13.46 -9.97 19.42
C ALA A 77 14.14 -10.14 20.78
N ASN A 78 15.04 -11.12 20.92
CA ASN A 78 15.80 -11.36 22.16
C ASN A 78 17.12 -10.58 22.25
N LYS A 79 17.50 -9.85 21.19
CA LYS A 79 18.69 -9.00 21.15
C LYS A 79 18.22 -7.55 21.32
N ASP A 80 18.84 -6.78 22.23
CA ASP A 80 18.49 -5.37 22.48
C ASP A 80 18.92 -4.49 21.29
N ASN A 81 18.20 -4.62 20.17
CA ASN A 81 18.52 -3.99 18.89
C ASN A 81 17.62 -2.77 18.66
N GLN A 82 17.95 -1.68 19.35
CA GLN A 82 17.20 -0.43 19.28
C GLN A 82 17.07 0.15 17.87
N ALA A 83 18.07 -0.06 17.01
CA ALA A 83 18.01 0.44 15.63
C ALA A 83 16.89 -0.24 14.83
N ALA A 84 16.73 -1.56 14.98
CA ALA A 84 15.63 -2.29 14.35
C ALA A 84 14.27 -1.87 14.92
N TYR A 85 14.19 -1.63 16.23
CA TYR A 85 12.97 -1.15 16.89
C TYR A 85 12.54 0.22 16.36
N LYS A 86 13.46 1.19 16.33
CA LYS A 86 13.20 2.52 15.77
C LYS A 86 12.75 2.45 14.32
N LEU A 87 13.42 1.64 13.50
CA LEU A 87 13.06 1.45 12.10
C LEU A 87 11.66 0.85 11.93
N GLY A 88 11.27 -0.12 12.77
CA GLY A 88 9.91 -0.68 12.76
C GLY A 88 8.83 0.32 13.17
N ILE A 89 9.10 1.18 14.16
CA ILE A 89 8.18 2.27 14.55
C ILE A 89 8.03 3.27 13.39
N VAL A 90 9.15 3.73 12.82
CA VAL A 90 9.15 4.69 11.69
C VAL A 90 8.41 4.10 10.49
N SER A 91 8.60 2.82 10.19
CA SER A 91 7.88 2.12 9.11
C SER A 91 6.37 2.20 9.32
N LEU A 92 5.88 1.90 10.53
CA LEU A 92 4.44 1.98 10.86
C LEU A 92 3.89 3.40 10.72
N VAL A 93 4.64 4.41 11.20
CA VAL A 93 4.24 5.81 11.12
C VAL A 93 4.15 6.27 9.67
N ILE A 94 5.20 6.02 8.86
CA ILE A 94 5.21 6.36 7.44
C ILE A 94 4.04 5.69 6.72
N SER A 95 3.79 4.41 7.01
CA SER A 95 2.68 3.66 6.39
C SER A 95 1.33 4.28 6.72
N SER A 96 1.14 4.72 7.97
CA SER A 96 -0.09 5.38 8.41
C SER A 96 -0.28 6.73 7.75
N LEU A 97 0.79 7.54 7.62
CA LEU A 97 0.75 8.83 6.94
C LEU A 97 0.47 8.70 5.44
N MET A 98 0.99 7.64 4.81
CA MET A 98 0.80 7.36 3.40
C MET A 98 -0.61 6.85 3.06
N PHE A 99 -1.42 6.52 4.06
CA PHE A 99 -2.81 6.09 3.85
C PHE A 99 -3.66 7.19 3.19
N PHE A 100 -3.52 8.46 3.62
CA PHE A 100 -4.29 9.57 3.06
C PHE A 100 -3.99 9.84 1.58
N PRO A 101 -2.72 9.96 1.13
CA PRO A 101 -2.39 10.04 -0.30
C PRO A 101 -2.92 8.86 -1.11
N LEU A 102 -2.87 7.65 -0.56
CA LEU A 102 -3.36 6.43 -1.22
C LEU A 102 -4.86 6.47 -1.48
N VAL A 103 -5.64 6.85 -0.46
CA VAL A 103 -7.08 7.04 -0.59
C VAL A 103 -7.38 8.17 -1.58
N GLY A 104 -6.66 9.30 -1.48
CA GLY A 104 -6.82 10.44 -2.37
C GLY A 104 -6.59 10.09 -3.84
N LEU A 105 -5.51 9.38 -4.18
CA LEU A 105 -5.22 8.94 -5.54
C LEU A 105 -6.26 7.93 -6.06
N THR A 106 -6.71 7.02 -5.19
CA THR A 106 -7.75 6.04 -5.56
C THR A 106 -9.08 6.74 -5.86
N LEU A 107 -9.50 7.69 -5.02
CA LEU A 107 -10.71 8.49 -5.23
C LEU A 107 -10.59 9.36 -6.49
N ALA A 108 -9.44 10.02 -6.69
CA ALA A 108 -9.18 10.81 -7.88
C ALA A 108 -9.28 9.96 -9.16
N ASN A 109 -8.78 8.72 -9.13
CA ASN A 109 -8.91 7.78 -10.24
C ASN A 109 -10.40 7.44 -10.51
N VAL A 110 -11.19 7.15 -9.49
CA VAL A 110 -12.64 6.90 -9.65
C VAL A 110 -13.37 8.12 -10.21
N VAL A 111 -13.16 9.31 -9.63
CA VAL A 111 -13.81 10.55 -10.07
C VAL A 111 -13.42 10.89 -11.50
N TRP A 112 -12.13 10.75 -11.86
CA TRP A 112 -11.65 10.96 -13.22
C TRP A 112 -12.28 9.99 -14.20
N SER A 113 -12.37 8.71 -13.84
CA SER A 113 -13.02 7.67 -14.65
C SER A 113 -14.49 8.03 -14.91
N VAL A 114 -15.23 8.42 -13.87
CA VAL A 114 -16.65 8.83 -13.99
C VAL A 114 -16.80 10.09 -14.85
N TYR A 115 -15.93 11.08 -14.66
CA TYR A 115 -15.96 12.32 -15.43
C TYR A 115 -15.78 12.05 -16.93
N GLN A 116 -14.75 11.28 -17.30
CA GLN A 116 -14.45 10.96 -18.69
C GLN A 116 -15.59 10.17 -19.36
N LEU A 117 -16.13 9.16 -18.66
CA LEU A 117 -17.27 8.37 -19.15
C LEU A 117 -18.52 9.23 -19.35
N THR A 118 -18.78 10.17 -18.43
CA THR A 118 -19.96 11.05 -18.52
C THR A 118 -19.80 12.09 -19.62
N SER A 119 -18.61 12.66 -19.80
CA SER A 119 -18.35 13.63 -20.87
C SER A 119 -18.39 13.03 -22.27
N ALA A 120 -18.07 11.75 -22.42
CA ALA A 120 -18.13 11.06 -23.72
C ALA A 120 -19.57 10.73 -24.17
N LEU A 121 -20.54 10.76 -23.24
CA LEU A 121 -21.96 10.50 -23.49
C LEU A 121 -22.76 11.78 -23.83
N GLN A 122 -22.15 12.96 -23.70
CA GLN A 122 -22.74 14.26 -24.03
C GLN A 122 -22.31 14.71 -25.41
#